data_AF-A0A960NNK2-F1
#
_entry.id   AF-A0A960NNK2-F1
#
_cell.length_a   1.000
_cell.length_b   1.000
_cell.length_c   1.000
_cell.angle_alpha   90.00
_cell.angle_beta   90.00
_cell.angle_gamma   90.00
#
_symmetry.space_group_name_H-M   'P 1'
#
loop_
_entity.id
_entity.type
_entity.pdbx_description
1 polymer ?
#
loop_
_entity_poly.entity_id
_entity_poly.type
_entity_poly.pdbx_seq_one_letter_code
_entity_poly.pdbx_strand_id
1 'polypeptide(L)'
;GVLLCLGHGAGLALAPLLCRSGEKSISTQARHWARLSPLVLISALPLVPFLAIRMAHPGQQGVSGAPAFWMVLYDMIGKQFLGVSPVAGVAGVVLFIVGLIALVRANERSRAIAVAMGVVILATLLGSLSTQYSSRYFTAASPGVVLIFATGLQWIGERLAGNRPAWRDRMGLVLAGAVVSLQLGLFHLPAYQLEAKARNYGCMARWLIAHMPPGTPYLLESAYDIRFLGQYHQTPGLIPATPYTHGPGPAEMEKLRTIQQNFMLQFPEAPFVEAARHGTEFNAQVPVWTWPHEHFRERADLWNKPLERLVKRGIWPQIHAAGMPDIEYHTVIWYNTPEDNLQIALEQGEGVTTRYPAPWSVAQVAQGVYMRVHPPGQARIELNNLTGESSSGRLVVEGAMASRNAVPVEYRIDGTPLSRDTFSPGS
;
A
#
# COMPACT_ATOMS: atom_id res chain seq x y z
N GLY A 1 12.18 12.49 -10.34
CA GLY A 1 13.35 12.63 -9.44
C GLY A 1 14.01 13.98 -9.62
N VAL A 2 14.89 14.13 -10.62
CA VAL A 2 15.67 15.37 -10.86
C VAL A 2 14.79 16.59 -11.20
N LEU A 3 13.67 16.41 -11.89
CA LEU A 3 12.68 17.48 -12.15
C LEU A 3 11.92 17.98 -10.90
N LEU A 4 11.78 17.13 -9.86
CA LEU A 4 11.15 17.52 -8.58
C LEU A 4 12.12 18.32 -7.69
N CYS A 5 13.43 18.01 -7.77
CA CYS A 5 14.48 18.79 -7.12
C CYS A 5 14.68 20.17 -7.76
N LEU A 6 14.56 20.27 -9.09
CA LEU A 6 14.62 21.55 -9.80
C LEU A 6 13.37 22.42 -9.56
N GLY A 7 12.20 21.80 -9.40
CA GLY A 7 10.96 22.51 -9.01
C GLY A 7 10.97 23.08 -7.59
N HIS A 8 11.60 22.38 -6.63
CA HIS A 8 11.74 22.87 -5.25
C HIS A 8 12.80 23.98 -5.12
N GLY A 9 13.89 23.92 -5.90
CA GLY A 9 14.92 24.97 -5.91
C GLY A 9 14.44 26.29 -6.54
N ALA A 10 13.62 26.23 -7.60
CA ALA A 10 13.14 27.42 -8.30
C ALA A 10 12.06 28.18 -7.51
N GLY A 11 11.20 27.48 -6.74
CA GLY A 11 10.17 28.11 -5.91
C GLY A 11 10.73 28.91 -4.73
N LEU A 12 11.83 28.43 -4.12
CA LEU A 12 12.47 29.08 -2.96
C LEU A 12 13.35 30.28 -3.36
N ALA A 13 13.86 30.32 -4.59
CA ALA A 13 14.67 31.45 -5.08
C ALA A 13 13.83 32.68 -5.51
N LEU A 14 12.52 32.51 -5.76
CA LEU A 14 11.64 33.60 -6.26
C LEU A 14 10.80 34.28 -5.19
N ALA A 15 10.67 33.70 -4.00
CA ALA A 15 9.91 34.27 -2.89
C ALA A 15 10.43 35.64 -2.39
N PRO A 16 11.75 35.92 -2.33
CA PRO A 16 12.25 37.22 -1.86
C PRO A 16 12.06 38.36 -2.88
N LEU A 17 11.86 38.04 -4.15
CA LEU A 17 11.75 39.03 -5.24
C LEU A 17 10.34 39.61 -5.40
N LEU A 18 9.32 39.00 -4.79
CA LEU A 18 7.91 39.40 -4.98
C LEU A 18 7.36 40.36 -3.90
N CYS A 19 8.16 40.71 -2.88
CA CYS A 19 7.71 41.52 -1.73
C CYS A 19 8.20 42.99 -1.71
N ARG A 20 8.63 43.56 -2.84
CA ARG A 20 8.95 45.00 -2.94
C ARG A 20 8.07 45.72 -3.97
N SER A 21 6.92 46.22 -3.51
CA SER A 21 6.38 47.56 -3.84
C SER A 21 4.94 47.70 -3.37
N GLY A 22 4.60 48.89 -2.84
CA GLY A 22 3.22 49.38 -2.79
C GLY A 22 2.68 49.72 -1.39
N GLU A 23 3.14 50.81 -0.79
CA GLU A 23 2.34 51.57 0.18
C GLU A 23 1.25 52.36 -0.56
N LYS A 24 -0.04 52.13 -0.22
CA LYS A 24 -1.02 53.18 0.15
C LYS A 24 -2.43 52.59 0.39
N SER A 25 -3.07 53.17 1.41
CA SER A 25 -4.48 53.04 1.84
C SER A 25 -4.87 51.83 2.71
N ILE A 26 -4.53 51.93 4.00
CA ILE A 26 -4.84 50.96 5.07
C ILE A 26 -6.32 51.03 5.53
N SER A 27 -7.07 52.11 5.23
CA SER A 27 -8.36 52.40 5.89
C SER A 27 -9.59 51.69 5.31
N THR A 28 -9.56 51.29 4.03
CA THR A 28 -10.64 50.50 3.39
C THR A 28 -10.43 48.99 3.53
N GLN A 29 -9.17 48.53 3.51
CA GLN A 29 -8.83 47.11 3.70
C GLN A 29 -9.09 46.63 5.14
N ALA A 30 -8.80 47.45 6.16
CA ALA A 30 -9.07 47.10 7.56
C ALA A 30 -10.56 46.78 7.83
N ARG A 31 -11.48 47.46 7.12
CA ARG A 31 -12.94 47.23 7.23
C ARG A 31 -13.41 45.93 6.58
N HIS A 32 -12.76 45.45 5.52
CA HIS A 32 -13.03 44.13 4.94
C HIS A 32 -12.46 42.99 5.81
N TRP A 33 -11.31 43.22 6.42
CA TRP A 33 -10.67 42.27 7.32
C TRP A 33 -11.38 42.07 8.66
N ALA A 34 -11.97 43.14 9.22
CA ALA A 34 -12.82 43.04 10.41
C ALA A 34 -14.07 42.17 10.19
N ARG A 35 -14.50 42.00 8.93
CA ARG A 35 -15.65 41.16 8.56
C ARG A 35 -15.29 39.70 8.29
N LEU A 36 -14.07 39.41 7.82
CA LEU A 36 -13.62 38.05 7.46
C LEU A 36 -12.85 37.33 8.59
N SER A 37 -12.17 38.06 9.48
CA SER A 37 -11.39 37.47 10.58
C SER A 37 -12.21 36.69 11.62
N PRO A 38 -13.45 37.08 11.99
CA PRO A 38 -14.27 36.26 12.89
C PRO A 38 -14.70 34.96 12.21
N LEU A 39 -14.98 34.96 10.91
CA LEU A 39 -15.40 33.77 10.18
C LEU A 39 -14.29 32.72 10.08
N VAL A 40 -13.02 33.15 9.93
CA VAL A 40 -11.85 32.25 9.93
C VAL A 40 -11.56 31.70 11.34
N LEU A 41 -11.71 32.51 12.39
CA LEU A 41 -11.56 32.03 13.78
C LEU A 41 -12.71 31.12 14.22
N ILE A 42 -13.95 31.45 13.85
CA ILE A 42 -15.15 30.67 14.17
C ILE A 42 -15.18 29.35 13.40
N SER A 43 -14.66 29.30 12.17
CA SER A 43 -14.51 28.03 11.44
C SER A 43 -13.38 27.15 12.00
N ALA A 44 -12.41 27.73 12.72
CA ALA A 44 -11.35 26.99 13.40
C ALA A 44 -11.71 26.57 14.84
N LEU A 45 -12.69 27.19 15.48
CA LEU A 45 -13.14 26.88 16.85
C LEU A 45 -13.63 25.42 17.04
N PRO A 46 -14.34 24.79 16.08
CA PRO A 46 -14.68 23.37 16.16
C PRO A 46 -13.48 22.42 16.14
N LEU A 47 -12.32 22.85 15.61
CA LEU A 47 -11.11 22.02 15.58
C LEU A 47 -10.52 21.79 16.98
N VAL A 48 -10.66 22.73 17.92
CA VAL A 48 -10.01 22.62 19.24
C VAL A 48 -10.65 21.53 20.12
N PRO A 49 -11.98 21.49 20.33
CA PRO A 49 -12.63 20.40 21.06
C PRO A 49 -12.50 19.07 20.30
N PHE A 50 -12.55 19.09 18.97
CA PHE A 50 -12.43 17.87 18.16
C PHE A 50 -11.03 17.26 18.19
N LEU A 51 -9.97 18.08 18.13
CA LEU A 51 -8.59 17.63 18.32
C LEU A 51 -8.37 17.07 19.73
N ALA A 52 -8.98 17.69 20.75
CA ALA A 52 -8.96 17.19 22.13
C ALA A 52 -9.72 15.85 22.28
N ILE A 53 -10.90 15.71 21.67
CA ILE A 53 -11.70 14.48 21.65
C ILE A 53 -10.99 13.38 20.86
N ARG A 54 -10.32 13.70 19.74
CA ARG A 54 -9.50 12.79 18.93
C ARG A 54 -8.27 12.27 19.66
N MET A 55 -7.59 13.16 20.40
CA MET A 55 -6.49 12.76 21.29
C MET A 55 -6.99 11.85 22.43
N ALA A 56 -8.24 12.00 22.84
CA ALA A 56 -8.86 11.19 23.89
C ALA A 56 -9.46 9.84 23.40
N HIS A 57 -9.93 9.75 22.14
CA HIS A 57 -10.67 8.59 21.62
C HIS A 57 -10.21 8.18 20.21
N PRO A 58 -9.04 7.54 20.07
CA PRO A 58 -8.48 7.16 18.78
C PRO A 58 -9.25 6.07 18.03
N GLY A 59 -10.31 5.46 18.58
CA GLY A 59 -11.02 4.30 18.00
C GLY A 59 -12.30 4.56 17.18
N GLN A 60 -12.77 5.81 17.04
CA GLN A 60 -14.11 6.11 16.48
C GLN A 60 -14.18 6.38 14.96
N GLN A 61 -13.36 5.74 14.12
CA GLN A 61 -13.35 6.03 12.66
C GLN A 61 -13.50 4.82 11.73
N GLY A 62 -14.33 3.86 12.13
CA GLY A 62 -14.61 2.68 11.31
C GLY A 62 -16.09 2.53 10.97
N VAL A 63 -16.77 3.54 10.42
CA VAL A 63 -18.11 3.33 9.85
C VAL A 63 -18.36 4.36 8.72
N SER A 64 -18.61 3.86 7.50
CA SER A 64 -19.08 4.56 6.28
C SER A 64 -18.18 5.62 5.59
N GLY A 65 -17.20 5.15 4.82
CA GLY A 65 -17.11 5.43 3.37
C GLY A 65 -16.56 6.77 2.86
N ALA A 66 -16.58 7.87 3.60
CA ALA A 66 -15.91 9.11 3.16
C ALA A 66 -15.24 9.82 4.34
N PRO A 67 -13.90 10.04 4.32
CA PRO A 67 -13.24 10.79 5.37
C PRO A 67 -13.81 12.22 5.43
N ALA A 68 -14.10 12.73 6.64
CA ALA A 68 -14.59 14.09 6.79
C ALA A 68 -13.62 15.10 6.15
N PHE A 69 -14.15 16.17 5.56
CA PHE A 69 -13.34 17.21 4.87
C PHE A 69 -12.10 17.66 5.67
N TRP A 70 -12.26 17.88 6.98
CA TRP A 70 -11.17 18.31 7.85
C TRP A 70 -10.06 17.26 8.04
N MET A 71 -10.40 15.97 7.96
CA MET A 71 -9.40 14.90 8.00
C MET A 71 -8.55 14.90 6.73
N VAL A 72 -9.21 15.08 5.58
CA VAL A 72 -8.55 15.18 4.28
C VAL A 72 -7.61 16.40 4.25
N LEU A 73 -8.07 17.54 4.79
CA LEU A 73 -7.25 18.75 4.91
C LEU A 73 -6.06 18.55 5.86
N TYR A 74 -6.29 18.01 7.06
CA TYR A 74 -5.23 17.74 8.03
C TYR A 74 -4.18 16.76 7.48
N ASP A 75 -4.63 15.70 6.80
CA ASP A 75 -3.76 14.72 6.19
C ASP A 75 -2.93 15.32 5.05
N MET A 76 -3.54 16.16 4.19
CA MET A 76 -2.83 16.89 3.14
C MET A 76 -1.74 17.80 3.72
N ILE A 77 -2.09 18.64 4.72
CA ILE A 77 -1.16 19.57 5.37
C ILE A 77 -0.02 18.79 6.04
N GLY A 78 -0.37 17.76 6.82
CA GLY A 78 0.62 16.95 7.54
C GLY A 78 1.60 16.26 6.59
N LYS A 79 1.11 15.57 5.56
CA LYS A 79 1.95 14.86 4.57
C LYS A 79 2.89 15.78 3.79
N GLN A 80 2.51 17.05 3.61
CA GLN A 80 3.35 18.04 2.92
C GLN A 80 4.25 18.84 3.89
N PHE A 81 4.11 18.65 5.20
CA PHE A 81 4.96 19.26 6.23
C PHE A 81 5.88 18.23 6.90
N LEU A 82 5.62 17.83 8.16
CA LEU A 82 6.46 16.87 8.89
C LEU A 82 5.65 15.63 9.32
N GLY A 83 4.61 15.31 8.56
CA GLY A 83 3.68 14.22 8.83
C GLY A 83 2.47 14.61 9.68
N VAL A 84 1.65 13.62 9.99
CA VAL A 84 0.37 13.76 10.70
C VAL A 84 0.48 13.38 12.18
N SER A 85 1.68 13.19 12.72
CA SER A 85 1.86 13.05 14.18
C SER A 85 1.27 14.28 14.87
N PRO A 86 0.69 14.16 16.08
CA PRO A 86 -0.07 15.27 16.67
C PRO A 86 0.72 16.58 16.76
N VAL A 87 1.99 16.51 17.15
CA VAL A 87 2.86 17.69 17.25
C VAL A 87 3.21 18.27 15.87
N ALA A 88 3.62 17.41 14.92
CA ALA A 88 3.99 17.86 13.58
C ALA A 88 2.79 18.40 12.79
N GLY A 89 1.64 17.74 12.90
CA GLY A 89 0.41 18.14 12.25
C GLY A 89 -0.12 19.46 12.79
N VAL A 90 -0.14 19.66 14.12
CA VAL A 90 -0.50 20.96 14.72
C VAL A 90 0.46 22.05 14.28
N ALA A 91 1.77 21.81 14.33
CA ALA A 91 2.77 22.76 13.85
C ALA A 91 2.57 23.10 12.37
N GLY A 92 2.28 22.11 11.54
CA GLY A 92 1.96 22.28 10.12
C GLY A 92 0.71 23.13 9.91
N VAL A 93 -0.39 22.83 10.61
CA VAL A 93 -1.63 23.63 10.53
C VAL A 93 -1.41 25.08 10.97
N VAL A 94 -0.70 25.29 12.09
CA VAL A 94 -0.37 26.64 12.57
C VAL A 94 0.46 27.38 11.52
N LEU A 95 1.50 26.74 10.97
CA LEU A 95 2.34 27.34 9.94
C LEU A 95 1.56 27.66 8.66
N PHE A 96 0.64 26.77 8.27
CA PHE A 96 -0.26 26.96 7.14
C PHE A 96 -1.14 28.20 7.33
N ILE A 97 -1.78 28.32 8.49
CA ILE A 97 -2.63 29.47 8.84
C ILE A 97 -1.82 30.77 8.86
N VAL A 98 -0.62 30.74 9.47
CA VAL A 98 0.28 31.91 9.50
C VAL A 98 0.68 32.33 8.08
N GLY A 99 0.99 31.37 7.21
CA GLY A 99 1.30 31.60 5.81
C GLY A 99 0.13 32.23 5.04
N LEU A 100 -1.09 31.72 5.25
CA LEU A 100 -2.29 32.31 4.67
C LEU A 100 -2.50 33.75 5.14
N ILE A 101 -2.39 34.01 6.44
CA ILE A 101 -2.52 35.37 7.00
C ILE A 101 -1.47 36.31 6.38
N ALA A 102 -0.23 35.85 6.25
CA ALA A 102 0.86 36.63 5.66
C ALA A 102 0.60 36.94 4.17
N LEU A 103 0.19 35.94 3.38
CA LEU A 103 -0.12 36.11 1.96
C LEU A 103 -1.28 37.08 1.73
N VAL A 104 -2.34 36.98 2.52
CA VAL A 104 -3.51 37.84 2.32
C VAL A 104 -3.22 39.27 2.82
N ARG A 105 -2.29 39.45 3.76
CA ARG A 105 -1.81 40.78 4.18
C ARG A 105 -0.80 41.42 3.21
N ALA A 106 -0.31 40.66 2.24
CA ALA A 106 0.63 41.17 1.24
C ALA A 106 -0.07 42.00 0.14
N ASN A 107 0.70 42.41 -0.87
CA ASN A 107 0.20 43.17 -2.01
C ASN A 107 -0.92 42.43 -2.77
N GLU A 108 -1.63 43.14 -3.67
CA GLU A 108 -2.78 42.57 -4.39
C GLU A 108 -2.42 41.33 -5.23
N ARG A 109 -1.20 41.28 -5.75
CA ARG A 109 -0.71 40.13 -6.53
C ARG A 109 -0.55 38.88 -5.67
N SER A 110 0.07 39.00 -4.49
CA SER A 110 0.21 37.88 -3.55
C SER A 110 -1.15 37.42 -3.01
N ARG A 111 -2.10 38.34 -2.83
CA ARG A 111 -3.50 38.02 -2.52
C ARG A 111 -4.18 37.21 -3.62
N ALA A 112 -4.04 37.63 -4.87
CA ALA A 112 -4.60 36.90 -6.02
C ALA A 112 -4.01 35.47 -6.10
N ILE A 113 -2.70 35.33 -5.87
CA ILE A 113 -2.02 34.04 -5.80
C ILE A 113 -2.60 33.17 -4.66
N ALA A 114 -2.78 33.74 -3.47
CA ALA A 114 -3.37 33.03 -2.33
C ALA A 114 -4.79 32.53 -2.60
N VAL A 115 -5.63 33.36 -3.24
CA VAL A 115 -7.00 32.99 -3.64
C VAL A 115 -6.95 31.85 -4.67
N ALA A 116 -6.13 31.97 -5.71
CA ALA A 116 -6.00 30.93 -6.73
C ALA A 116 -5.55 29.58 -6.12
N MET A 117 -4.58 29.60 -5.21
CA MET A 117 -4.11 28.41 -4.51
C MET A 117 -5.17 27.84 -3.56
N GLY A 118 -5.91 28.69 -2.85
CA GLY A 118 -7.05 28.28 -2.03
C GLY A 118 -8.12 27.56 -2.85
N VAL A 119 -8.41 28.05 -4.06
CA VAL A 119 -9.34 27.40 -5.00
C VAL A 119 -8.82 26.03 -5.45
N VAL A 120 -7.54 25.92 -5.82
CA VAL A 120 -6.94 24.63 -6.22
C VAL A 120 -6.96 23.62 -5.06
N ILE A 121 -6.60 24.06 -3.85
CA ILE A 121 -6.66 23.23 -2.65
C ILE A 121 -8.10 22.77 -2.40
N LEU A 122 -9.07 23.67 -2.40
CA LEU A 122 -10.47 23.35 -2.17
C LEU A 122 -11.02 22.39 -3.23
N ALA A 123 -10.73 22.62 -4.51
CA ALA A 123 -11.13 21.75 -5.61
C ALA A 123 -10.51 20.35 -5.47
N THR A 124 -9.24 20.26 -5.08
CA THR A 124 -8.55 18.98 -4.83
C THR A 124 -9.18 18.24 -3.65
N LEU A 125 -9.52 18.94 -2.56
CA LEU A 125 -10.19 18.36 -1.40
C LEU A 125 -11.60 17.85 -1.76
N LEU A 126 -12.40 18.66 -2.46
CA LEU A 126 -13.74 18.26 -2.90
C LEU A 126 -13.70 17.08 -3.87
N GLY A 127 -12.76 17.05 -4.82
CA GLY A 127 -12.55 15.91 -5.71
C GLY A 127 -12.06 14.65 -4.98
N SER A 128 -11.31 14.82 -3.88
CA SER A 128 -10.87 13.68 -3.04
C SER A 128 -12.02 13.09 -2.21
N LEU A 129 -13.06 13.87 -1.92
CA LEU A 129 -14.27 13.41 -1.22
C LEU A 129 -15.22 12.64 -2.14
N SER A 130 -15.18 12.88 -3.46
CA SER A 130 -16.04 12.21 -4.44
C SER A 130 -15.44 10.92 -5.01
N THR A 131 -14.25 10.52 -4.59
CA THR A 131 -13.52 9.36 -5.11
C THR A 131 -13.04 8.43 -3.99
N GLN A 132 -12.51 7.25 -4.33
CA GLN A 132 -11.69 6.49 -3.38
C GLN A 132 -10.49 7.33 -2.98
N TYR A 133 -10.56 7.86 -1.76
CA TYR A 133 -9.56 8.76 -1.19
C TYR A 133 -8.14 8.22 -1.42
N SER A 134 -7.25 9.06 -1.94
CA SER A 134 -5.82 8.74 -2.10
C SER A 134 -4.96 9.99 -2.00
N SER A 135 -3.91 9.94 -1.19
CA SER A 135 -2.98 11.05 -0.96
C SER A 135 -2.30 11.56 -2.24
N ARG A 136 -2.23 10.72 -3.30
CA ARG A 136 -1.69 11.09 -4.61
C ARG A 136 -2.41 12.27 -5.25
N TYR A 137 -3.70 12.47 -4.94
CA TYR A 137 -4.47 13.59 -5.51
C TYR A 137 -3.99 14.95 -5.00
N PHE A 138 -3.35 14.99 -3.83
CA PHE A 138 -2.78 16.22 -3.27
C PHE A 138 -1.52 16.72 -3.97
N THR A 139 -0.94 15.93 -4.88
CA THR A 139 0.23 16.34 -5.67
C THR A 139 -0.04 17.64 -6.43
N ALA A 140 -1.27 17.81 -6.95
CA ALA A 140 -1.69 19.02 -7.66
C ALA A 140 -1.73 20.26 -6.75
N ALA A 141 -2.08 20.08 -5.47
CA ALA A 141 -2.14 21.15 -4.46
C ALA A 141 -0.78 21.43 -3.80
N SER A 142 0.20 20.54 -3.96
CA SER A 142 1.48 20.59 -3.23
C SER A 142 2.29 21.89 -3.44
N PRO A 143 2.44 22.42 -4.68
CA PRO A 143 3.15 23.68 -4.87
C PRO A 143 2.49 24.83 -4.09
N GLY A 144 1.16 24.80 -4.03
CA GLY A 144 0.37 25.78 -3.30
C GLY A 144 0.68 25.75 -1.80
N VAL A 145 0.56 24.58 -1.20
CA VAL A 145 0.79 24.41 0.24
C VAL A 145 2.23 24.71 0.63
N VAL A 146 3.22 24.31 -0.18
CA VAL A 146 4.65 24.60 0.06
C VAL A 146 4.93 26.11 0.06
N LEU A 147 4.34 26.87 -0.86
CA LEU A 147 4.47 28.33 -0.89
C LEU A 147 3.82 28.99 0.33
N ILE A 148 2.68 28.48 0.78
CA ILE A 148 2.03 28.94 2.02
C ILE A 148 2.96 28.71 3.21
N PHE A 149 3.55 27.52 3.34
CA PHE A 149 4.52 27.24 4.40
C PHE A 149 5.74 28.16 4.32
N ALA A 150 6.33 28.32 3.14
CA ALA A 150 7.49 29.20 2.96
C ALA A 150 7.19 30.65 3.38
N THR A 151 6.01 31.15 3.02
CA THR A 151 5.56 32.49 3.42
C THR A 151 5.37 32.59 4.93
N GLY A 152 4.80 31.54 5.56
CA GLY A 152 4.65 31.47 7.01
C GLY A 152 6.01 31.49 7.73
N LEU A 153 6.98 30.71 7.24
CA LEU A 153 8.33 30.66 7.82
C LEU A 153 9.06 31.99 7.69
N GLN A 154 8.96 32.65 6.53
CA GLN A 154 9.52 33.99 6.33
C GLN A 154 8.88 35.00 7.31
N TRP A 155 7.56 34.99 7.45
CA TRP A 155 6.83 35.91 8.33
C TRP A 155 7.13 35.70 9.82
N ILE A 156 7.39 34.46 10.22
CA ILE A 156 7.87 34.12 11.57
C ILE A 156 9.33 34.58 11.73
N GLY A 157 10.18 34.29 10.76
CA GLY A 157 11.60 34.68 10.77
C GLY A 157 11.79 36.19 10.90
N GLU A 158 11.00 36.99 10.18
CA GLU A 158 11.00 38.45 10.27
C GLU A 158 10.65 38.99 11.66
N ARG A 159 9.78 38.28 12.40
CA ARG A 159 9.41 38.62 13.79
C ARG A 159 10.49 38.23 14.77
N LEU A 160 11.05 37.03 14.61
CA LEU A 160 12.13 36.53 15.46
C LEU A 160 13.42 37.36 15.30
N ALA A 161 13.69 37.86 14.10
CA ALA A 161 14.80 38.77 13.85
C ALA A 161 14.61 40.17 14.47
N GLY A 162 13.37 40.54 14.84
CA GLY A 162 13.04 41.83 15.43
C GLY A 162 13.51 43.01 14.57
N ASN A 163 14.18 43.98 15.20
CA ASN A 163 14.68 45.18 14.55
C ASN A 163 16.04 45.00 13.85
N ARG A 164 16.48 43.76 13.58
CA ARG A 164 17.76 43.48 12.91
C ARG A 164 17.54 43.20 11.42
N PRO A 165 17.54 44.21 10.53
CA PRO A 165 17.19 44.04 9.12
C PRO A 165 18.06 43.01 8.39
N ALA A 166 19.36 42.92 8.72
CA ALA A 166 20.26 41.93 8.14
C ALA A 166 19.88 40.47 8.46
N TRP A 167 19.11 40.25 9.53
CA TRP A 167 18.69 38.92 9.98
C TRP A 167 17.27 38.55 9.55
N ARG A 168 16.45 39.51 9.07
CA ARG A 168 15.04 39.24 8.73
C ARG A 168 14.92 38.19 7.62
N ASP A 169 15.65 38.38 6.52
CA ASP A 169 15.66 37.44 5.40
C ASP A 169 16.45 36.16 5.72
N ARG A 170 17.55 36.30 6.47
CA ARG A 170 18.38 35.15 6.86
C ARG A 170 17.65 34.21 7.81
N MET A 171 16.83 34.74 8.71
CA MET A 171 16.09 33.93 9.69
C MET A 171 15.00 33.10 9.00
N GLY A 172 14.26 33.67 8.05
CA GLY A 172 13.32 32.91 7.24
C GLY A 172 13.99 31.76 6.48
N LEU A 173 15.15 32.02 5.87
CA LEU A 173 15.96 30.99 5.21
C LEU A 173 16.49 29.92 6.18
N VAL A 174 16.94 30.30 7.38
CA VAL A 174 17.38 29.35 8.42
C VAL A 174 16.23 28.45 8.86
N LEU A 175 15.04 29.01 9.09
CA LEU A 175 13.84 28.24 9.45
C LEU A 175 13.42 27.30 8.32
N ALA A 176 13.42 27.79 7.07
CA ALA A 176 13.16 26.96 5.90
C ALA A 176 14.19 25.83 5.75
N GLY A 177 15.48 26.14 5.89
CA GLY A 177 16.56 25.16 5.88
C GLY A 177 16.42 24.11 6.99
N ALA A 178 16.00 24.52 8.20
CA ALA A 178 15.73 23.61 9.30
C ALA A 178 14.56 22.68 8.99
N VAL A 179 13.43 23.20 8.50
CA VAL A 179 12.26 22.39 8.11
C VAL A 179 12.62 21.42 6.98
N VAL A 180 13.35 21.87 5.96
CA VAL A 180 13.80 21.02 4.85
C VAL A 180 14.76 19.93 5.35
N SER A 181 15.71 20.28 6.23
CA SER A 181 16.64 19.31 6.82
C SER A 181 15.92 18.25 7.66
N LEU A 182 14.93 18.68 8.45
CA LEU A 182 14.05 17.78 9.19
C LEU A 182 13.24 16.90 8.25
N GLN A 183 12.66 17.45 7.18
CA GLN A 183 11.95 16.64 6.19
C GLN A 183 12.85 15.60 5.54
N LEU A 184 14.07 16.00 5.13
CA LEU A 184 15.03 15.12 4.47
C LEU A 184 15.48 13.99 5.38
N GLY A 185 15.90 14.30 6.61
CA GLY A 185 16.40 13.32 7.57
C GLY A 185 15.31 12.43 8.16
N LEU A 186 14.12 12.98 8.43
CA LEU A 186 13.04 12.25 9.07
C LEU A 186 12.18 11.45 8.08
N PHE A 187 12.03 11.90 6.84
CA PHE A 187 11.07 11.29 5.90
C PHE A 187 11.71 10.84 4.60
N HIS A 188 12.45 11.70 3.89
CA HIS A 188 12.99 11.31 2.59
C HIS A 188 14.00 10.18 2.72
N LEU A 189 14.91 10.23 3.70
CA LEU A 189 15.91 9.19 3.86
C LEU A 189 15.29 7.79 4.12
N PRO A 190 14.35 7.60 5.07
CA PRO A 190 13.65 6.33 5.18
C PRO A 190 12.75 6.00 3.98
N ALA A 191 12.15 7.00 3.32
CA ALA A 191 11.33 6.78 2.13
C ALA A 191 12.15 6.26 0.94
N TYR A 192 13.40 6.70 0.77
CA TYR A 192 14.33 6.14 -0.23
C TYR A 192 14.77 4.71 0.10
N GLN A 193 14.60 4.26 1.34
CA GLN A 193 14.85 2.88 1.77
C GLN A 193 13.62 1.98 1.60
N LEU A 194 12.47 2.53 1.18
CA LEU A 194 11.28 1.73 0.91
C LEU A 194 11.54 0.89 -0.34
N GLU A 195 11.53 -0.43 -0.18
CA GLU A 195 11.64 -1.38 -1.30
C GLU A 195 10.32 -1.48 -2.10
N ALA A 196 9.21 -0.98 -1.55
CA ALA A 196 7.88 -1.07 -2.12
C ALA A 196 6.88 -0.12 -1.41
N LYS A 197 5.62 -0.09 -1.89
CA LYS A 197 4.52 0.79 -1.43
C LYS A 197 4.22 0.66 0.08
N ALA A 198 3.20 -0.10 0.46
CA ALA A 198 2.87 -0.40 1.86
C ALA A 198 3.51 -1.74 2.27
N ARG A 199 3.42 -2.72 1.38
CA ARG A 199 3.85 -4.10 1.60
C ARG A 199 5.28 -4.31 1.14
N ASN A 200 6.03 -5.20 1.79
CA ASN A 200 7.42 -5.45 1.45
C ASN A 200 7.57 -6.47 0.30
N TYR A 201 7.15 -6.10 -0.92
CA TYR A 201 7.19 -7.00 -2.08
C TYR A 201 8.61 -7.51 -2.40
N GLY A 202 9.64 -6.71 -2.13
CA GLY A 202 11.04 -7.14 -2.30
C GLY A 202 11.41 -8.28 -1.36
N CYS A 203 11.09 -8.18 -0.07
CA CYS A 203 11.25 -9.30 0.87
C CYS A 203 10.40 -10.50 0.49
N MET A 204 9.15 -10.30 0.05
CA MET A 204 8.30 -11.42 -0.39
C MET A 204 8.95 -12.19 -1.53
N ALA A 205 9.40 -11.48 -2.58
CA ALA A 205 10.04 -12.10 -3.73
C ALA A 205 11.33 -12.85 -3.33
N ARG A 206 12.19 -12.23 -2.50
CA ARG A 206 13.40 -12.89 -2.00
C ARG A 206 13.08 -14.14 -1.17
N TRP A 207 12.07 -14.07 -0.30
CA TRP A 207 11.66 -15.22 0.49
C TRP A 207 11.15 -16.34 -0.42
N LEU A 208 10.24 -16.02 -1.35
CA LEU A 208 9.68 -16.98 -2.30
C LEU A 208 10.77 -17.66 -3.13
N ILE A 209 11.71 -16.89 -3.69
CA ILE A 209 12.82 -17.44 -4.50
C ILE A 209 13.74 -18.33 -3.67
N ALA A 210 13.99 -17.98 -2.40
CA ALA A 210 14.91 -18.73 -1.56
C ALA A 210 14.31 -20.03 -1.00
N HIS A 211 12.99 -20.11 -0.84
CA HIS A 211 12.33 -21.23 -0.15
C HIS A 211 11.45 -22.09 -1.05
N MET A 212 11.05 -21.60 -2.22
CA MET A 212 10.15 -22.35 -3.12
C MET A 212 10.92 -22.97 -4.30
N PRO A 213 10.67 -24.25 -4.61
CA PRO A 213 11.19 -24.86 -5.83
C PRO A 213 10.68 -24.15 -7.09
N PRO A 214 11.46 -24.11 -8.18
CA PRO A 214 10.96 -23.68 -9.48
C PRO A 214 9.73 -24.49 -9.91
N GLY A 215 8.76 -23.83 -10.53
CA GLY A 215 7.50 -24.40 -10.97
C GLY A 215 6.39 -24.35 -9.90
N THR A 216 6.73 -24.08 -8.64
CA THR A 216 5.75 -23.96 -7.55
C THR A 216 4.91 -22.69 -7.70
N PRO A 217 3.58 -22.78 -7.54
CA PRO A 217 2.77 -21.59 -7.49
C PRO A 217 2.81 -20.93 -6.11
N TYR A 218 2.41 -19.67 -6.02
CA TYR A 218 2.15 -19.01 -4.74
C TYR A 218 0.86 -18.20 -4.83
N LEU A 219 0.04 -18.30 -3.79
CA LEU A 219 -1.25 -17.64 -3.73
C LEU A 219 -1.11 -16.27 -3.07
N LEU A 220 -1.45 -15.21 -3.80
CA LEU A 220 -1.57 -13.87 -3.22
C LEU A 220 -3.02 -13.62 -2.83
N GLU A 221 -3.24 -13.17 -1.60
CA GLU A 221 -4.57 -12.83 -1.10
C GLU A 221 -5.31 -11.80 -1.97
N SER A 222 -4.57 -10.91 -2.61
CA SER A 222 -5.10 -9.78 -3.37
C SER A 222 -4.58 -9.77 -4.81
N ALA A 223 -5.49 -9.82 -5.78
CA ALA A 223 -5.14 -9.79 -7.20
C ALA A 223 -4.42 -8.52 -7.64
N TYR A 224 -4.63 -7.40 -6.95
CA TYR A 224 -3.95 -6.14 -7.26
C TYR A 224 -2.46 -6.17 -6.92
N ASP A 225 -2.01 -7.14 -6.12
CA ASP A 225 -0.62 -7.25 -5.67
C ASP A 225 0.26 -8.04 -6.62
N ILE A 226 -0.35 -8.87 -7.46
CA ILE A 226 0.37 -9.66 -8.47
C ILE A 226 1.14 -8.78 -9.43
N ARG A 227 0.61 -7.60 -9.79
CA ARG A 227 1.30 -6.68 -10.68
C ARG A 227 2.59 -6.13 -10.05
N PHE A 228 2.68 -6.10 -8.73
CA PHE A 228 3.89 -5.60 -8.06
C PHE A 228 4.99 -6.67 -8.02
N LEU A 229 4.64 -7.90 -7.65
CA LEU A 229 5.58 -9.03 -7.67
C LEU A 229 5.93 -9.46 -9.11
N GLY A 230 4.96 -9.51 -10.01
CA GLY A 230 5.19 -9.90 -11.41
C GLY A 230 5.96 -8.87 -12.24
N GLN A 231 5.90 -7.57 -11.91
CA GLN A 231 6.54 -6.51 -12.72
C GLN A 231 7.77 -5.88 -12.07
N TYR A 232 7.75 -5.59 -10.77
CA TYR A 232 8.83 -4.83 -10.11
C TYR A 232 9.76 -5.70 -9.27
N HIS A 233 9.26 -6.82 -8.73
CA HIS A 233 10.01 -7.74 -7.87
C HIS A 233 9.83 -9.18 -8.33
N GLN A 234 10.31 -9.45 -9.56
CA GLN A 234 10.07 -10.71 -10.25
C GLN A 234 10.48 -11.93 -9.42
N THR A 235 9.67 -12.97 -9.50
CA THR A 235 9.85 -14.28 -8.87
C THR A 235 10.12 -15.32 -9.97
N PRO A 236 11.32 -15.30 -10.59
CA PRO A 236 11.60 -16.11 -11.78
C PRO A 236 11.40 -17.59 -11.49
N GLY A 237 10.69 -18.28 -12.40
CA GLY A 237 10.38 -19.69 -12.27
C GLY A 237 9.23 -20.02 -11.32
N LEU A 238 8.68 -19.05 -10.58
CA LEU A 238 7.49 -19.25 -9.75
C LEU A 238 6.24 -18.72 -10.44
N ILE A 239 5.09 -19.25 -10.02
CA ILE A 239 3.83 -19.02 -10.73
C ILE A 239 2.88 -18.26 -9.80
N PRO A 240 2.68 -16.96 -10.02
CA PRO A 240 1.76 -16.21 -9.18
C PRO A 240 0.32 -16.66 -9.45
N ALA A 241 -0.43 -16.94 -8.39
CA ALA A 241 -1.83 -17.28 -8.44
C ALA A 241 -2.68 -16.25 -7.70
N THR A 242 -3.73 -15.78 -8.37
CA THR A 242 -4.75 -14.89 -7.80
C THR A 242 -6.13 -15.29 -8.30
N PRO A 243 -6.77 -16.31 -7.73
CA PRO A 243 -8.20 -16.44 -7.84
C PRO A 243 -8.84 -15.13 -7.33
N TYR A 244 -9.67 -14.51 -8.15
CA TYR A 244 -10.17 -13.15 -7.92
C TYR A 244 -11.66 -13.05 -8.26
N THR A 245 -12.39 -12.27 -7.47
CA THR A 245 -13.77 -11.86 -7.73
C THR A 245 -13.84 -10.33 -7.76
N HIS A 246 -14.71 -9.75 -8.60
CA HIS A 246 -14.77 -8.30 -8.84
C HIS A 246 -15.63 -7.52 -7.83
N GLY A 247 -16.15 -8.16 -6.78
CA GLY A 247 -17.12 -7.57 -5.86
C GLY A 247 -16.66 -7.54 -4.39
N PRO A 248 -16.89 -6.45 -3.63
CA PRO A 248 -16.56 -6.36 -2.21
C PRO A 248 -17.69 -6.88 -1.28
N GLY A 249 -18.77 -7.45 -1.83
CA GLY A 249 -19.92 -7.91 -1.04
C GLY A 249 -19.63 -9.21 -0.27
N PRO A 250 -20.33 -9.48 0.85
CA PRO A 250 -20.09 -10.68 1.66
C PRO A 250 -20.14 -11.99 0.86
N ALA A 251 -21.08 -12.13 -0.07
CA ALA A 251 -21.19 -13.32 -0.92
C ALA A 251 -20.01 -13.49 -1.89
N GLU A 252 -19.48 -12.39 -2.45
CA GLU A 252 -18.31 -12.43 -3.34
C GLU A 252 -17.02 -12.70 -2.56
N MET A 253 -16.93 -12.21 -1.32
CA MET A 253 -15.83 -12.52 -0.41
C MET A 253 -15.83 -13.99 0.02
N GLU A 254 -17.01 -14.56 0.31
CA GLU A 254 -17.12 -15.98 0.62
C GLU A 254 -16.73 -16.85 -0.57
N LYS A 255 -17.24 -16.50 -1.77
CA LYS A 255 -16.84 -17.17 -3.01
C LYS A 255 -15.33 -17.09 -3.24
N LEU A 256 -14.71 -15.93 -3.01
CA LEU A 256 -13.26 -15.76 -3.12
C LEU A 256 -12.52 -16.70 -2.18
N ARG A 257 -12.93 -16.79 -0.91
CA ARG A 257 -12.34 -17.68 0.10
C ARG A 257 -12.44 -19.14 -0.31
N THR A 258 -13.59 -19.57 -0.80
CA THR A 258 -13.77 -20.94 -1.30
C THR A 258 -12.83 -21.25 -2.46
N ILE A 259 -12.67 -20.33 -3.43
CA ILE A 259 -11.76 -20.55 -4.56
C ILE A 259 -10.30 -20.58 -4.07
N GLN A 260 -9.92 -19.69 -3.15
CA GLN A 260 -8.58 -19.66 -2.56
C GLN A 260 -8.29 -20.94 -1.76
N GLN A 261 -9.25 -21.41 -0.97
CA GLN A 261 -9.15 -22.68 -0.23
C GLN A 261 -8.98 -23.86 -1.18
N ASN A 262 -9.83 -23.97 -2.21
CA ASN A 262 -9.72 -25.04 -3.20
C ASN A 262 -8.37 -25.02 -3.93
N PHE A 263 -7.85 -23.83 -4.24
CA PHE A 263 -6.52 -23.68 -4.82
C PHE A 263 -5.43 -24.22 -3.89
N MET A 264 -5.44 -23.86 -2.61
CA MET A 264 -4.44 -24.33 -1.63
C MET A 264 -4.54 -25.84 -1.37
N LEU A 265 -5.75 -26.41 -1.39
CA LEU A 265 -5.95 -27.85 -1.31
C LEU A 265 -5.45 -28.58 -2.58
N GLN A 266 -5.60 -27.97 -3.75
CA GLN A 266 -5.10 -28.52 -5.02
C GLN A 266 -3.56 -28.46 -5.12
N PHE A 267 -2.95 -27.42 -4.55
CA PHE A 267 -1.51 -27.16 -4.55
C PHE A 267 -1.02 -26.98 -3.11
N PRO A 268 -0.90 -28.05 -2.30
CA PRO A 268 -0.53 -27.96 -0.89
C PRO A 268 0.88 -27.40 -0.66
N GLU A 269 1.75 -27.43 -1.67
CA GLU A 269 3.05 -26.77 -1.63
C GLU A 269 3.01 -25.25 -1.85
N ALA A 270 1.85 -24.69 -2.22
CA ALA A 270 1.74 -23.28 -2.55
C ALA A 270 1.66 -22.43 -1.28
N PRO A 271 2.62 -21.51 -1.03
CA PRO A 271 2.51 -20.60 0.09
C PRO A 271 1.37 -19.60 -0.15
N PHE A 272 0.69 -19.24 0.93
CA PHE A 272 -0.30 -18.18 0.96
C PHE A 272 0.32 -16.89 1.50
N VAL A 273 0.34 -15.86 0.67
CA VAL A 273 0.84 -14.53 1.03
C VAL A 273 -0.34 -13.68 1.49
N GLU A 274 -0.49 -13.58 2.80
CA GLU A 274 -1.46 -12.73 3.49
C GLU A 274 -0.95 -11.28 3.46
N ALA A 275 -1.52 -10.52 2.54
CA ALA A 275 -1.01 -9.21 2.17
C ALA A 275 -1.97 -8.09 2.59
N ALA A 276 -3.27 -8.37 2.66
CA ALA A 276 -4.35 -7.42 2.83
C ALA A 276 -5.28 -7.71 4.01
N ARG A 277 -5.31 -8.94 4.55
CA ARG A 277 -6.36 -9.37 5.51
C ARG A 277 -7.76 -8.94 5.05
N HIS A 278 -8.05 -9.17 3.77
CA HIS A 278 -9.20 -8.59 3.06
C HIS A 278 -10.50 -8.91 3.81
N GLY A 279 -11.12 -7.86 4.35
CA GLY A 279 -12.41 -7.94 5.02
C GLY A 279 -12.50 -7.04 6.24
N THR A 280 -11.54 -7.11 7.16
CA THR A 280 -11.71 -6.48 8.48
C THR A 280 -11.40 -4.99 8.52
N GLU A 281 -10.50 -4.51 7.65
CA GLU A 281 -10.04 -3.12 7.66
C GLU A 281 -11.04 -2.14 7.04
N PHE A 282 -11.92 -2.61 6.15
CA PHE A 282 -12.89 -1.77 5.44
C PHE A 282 -14.34 -2.17 5.69
N ASN A 283 -14.59 -3.34 6.30
CA ASN A 283 -15.93 -3.79 6.63
C ASN A 283 -15.94 -4.67 7.89
N ALA A 284 -16.30 -4.08 9.03
CA ALA A 284 -16.42 -4.81 10.31
C ALA A 284 -17.41 -5.99 10.28
N GLN A 285 -18.25 -6.10 9.25
CA GLN A 285 -19.20 -7.21 9.06
C GLN A 285 -18.57 -8.42 8.35
N VAL A 286 -17.37 -8.29 7.77
CA VAL A 286 -16.66 -9.40 7.13
C VAL A 286 -15.65 -9.95 8.15
N PRO A 287 -15.83 -11.18 8.66
CA PRO A 287 -14.93 -11.75 9.67
C PRO A 287 -13.53 -11.97 9.08
N VAL A 288 -12.50 -11.98 9.94
CA VAL A 288 -11.14 -12.39 9.54
C VAL A 288 -11.21 -13.78 8.93
N TRP A 289 -10.57 -13.97 7.78
CA TRP A 289 -10.42 -15.30 7.19
C TRP A 289 -9.26 -16.02 7.87
N THR A 290 -9.57 -16.92 8.80
CA THR A 290 -8.57 -17.63 9.63
C THR A 290 -8.14 -18.98 9.07
N TRP A 291 -8.82 -19.49 8.05
CA TRP A 291 -8.51 -20.81 7.49
C TRP A 291 -7.03 -20.99 7.14
N PRO A 292 -6.32 -20.03 6.50
CA PRO A 292 -4.88 -20.19 6.27
C PRO A 292 -4.06 -20.29 7.55
N HIS A 293 -4.49 -19.63 8.63
CA HIS A 293 -3.81 -19.66 9.94
C HIS A 293 -3.94 -21.02 10.62
N GLU A 294 -4.99 -21.77 10.29
CA GLU A 294 -5.28 -23.10 10.82
C GLU A 294 -4.70 -24.21 9.93
N HIS A 295 -4.64 -23.98 8.62
CA HIS A 295 -4.19 -24.96 7.63
C HIS A 295 -2.67 -25.03 7.49
N PHE A 296 -1.98 -23.87 7.52
CA PHE A 296 -0.54 -23.83 7.39
C PHE A 296 0.14 -23.89 8.75
N ARG A 297 1.17 -24.73 8.85
CA ARG A 297 1.92 -24.94 10.10
C ARG A 297 3.04 -23.95 10.30
N GLU A 298 3.60 -23.47 9.20
CA GLU A 298 4.73 -22.57 9.21
C GLU A 298 4.33 -21.16 8.79
N ARG A 299 5.06 -20.20 9.34
CA ARG A 299 4.79 -18.77 9.15
C ARG A 299 6.10 -17.99 9.02
N ALA A 300 6.17 -17.13 8.01
CA ALA A 300 7.24 -16.16 7.84
C ALA A 300 6.70 -14.73 7.93
N ASP A 301 7.25 -13.96 8.86
CA ASP A 301 6.88 -12.57 9.11
C ASP A 301 7.80 -11.60 8.39
N LEU A 302 7.26 -10.90 7.39
CA LEU A 302 7.99 -9.96 6.54
C LEU A 302 7.66 -8.53 6.93
N TRP A 303 8.53 -7.94 7.75
CA TRP A 303 8.38 -6.57 8.22
C TRP A 303 8.95 -5.55 7.23
N ASN A 304 8.18 -4.49 6.94
CA ASN A 304 8.66 -3.31 6.24
C ASN A 304 9.24 -2.29 7.25
N LYS A 305 10.45 -2.58 7.77
CA LYS A 305 11.10 -1.75 8.81
C LYS A 305 11.28 -0.26 8.40
N PRO A 306 11.58 0.09 7.14
CA PRO A 306 11.57 1.49 6.71
C PRO A 306 10.19 2.15 6.84
N LEU A 307 9.12 1.46 6.44
CA LEU A 307 7.76 1.98 6.59
C LEU A 307 7.33 2.06 8.05
N GLU A 308 7.65 1.07 8.89
CA GLU A 308 7.41 1.10 10.33
C GLU A 308 8.04 2.35 10.97
N ARG A 309 9.26 2.72 10.55
CA ARG A 309 9.93 3.96 11.02
C ARG A 309 9.22 5.22 10.56
N LEU A 310 8.69 5.27 9.33
CA LEU A 310 7.91 6.40 8.82
C LEU A 310 6.58 6.55 9.57
N VAL A 311 5.90 5.43 9.79
CA VAL A 311 4.65 5.34 10.53
C VAL A 311 4.82 5.82 11.97
N LYS A 312 5.86 5.36 12.68
CA LYS A 312 6.20 5.85 14.04
C LYS A 312 6.46 7.35 14.09
N ARG A 313 6.84 7.96 12.96
CA ARG A 313 7.04 9.42 12.82
C ARG A 313 5.78 10.15 12.35
N GLY A 314 4.67 9.44 12.17
CA GLY A 314 3.39 9.98 11.72
C GLY A 314 3.30 10.17 10.20
N ILE A 315 4.13 9.50 9.40
CA ILE A 315 3.98 9.45 7.94
C ILE A 315 3.31 8.14 7.57
N TRP A 316 2.05 8.24 7.14
CA TRP A 316 1.25 7.08 6.77
C TRP A 316 1.04 7.04 5.26
N PRO A 317 1.06 5.86 4.63
CA PRO A 317 0.80 5.73 3.20
C PRO A 317 -0.67 6.04 2.82
N GLN A 318 -1.62 5.90 3.77
CA GLN A 318 -3.07 6.08 3.56
C GLN A 318 -3.68 7.05 4.61
N ILE A 319 -4.97 7.40 4.50
CA ILE A 319 -5.66 8.17 5.56
C ILE A 319 -5.79 7.26 6.76
N HIS A 320 -5.43 7.81 7.91
CA HIS A 320 -5.59 7.18 9.21
C HIS A 320 -7.09 7.07 9.55
N ALA A 321 -7.74 6.00 9.13
CA ALA A 321 -8.83 5.44 9.91
C ALA A 321 -8.16 4.85 11.16
N ALA A 322 -8.44 5.46 12.31
CA ALA A 322 -8.21 4.94 13.66
C ALA A 322 -7.70 3.49 13.75
N GLY A 323 -6.42 3.30 14.09
CA GLY A 323 -5.84 1.98 14.38
C GLY A 323 -5.56 1.17 13.12
N MET A 324 -4.49 1.50 12.39
CA MET A 324 -3.89 0.50 11.52
C MET A 324 -3.31 -0.59 12.42
N PRO A 325 -3.75 -1.85 12.31
CA PRO A 325 -3.05 -2.95 12.93
C PRO A 325 -1.64 -3.01 12.30
N ASP A 326 -0.67 -3.69 12.94
CA ASP A 326 0.69 -3.90 12.38
C ASP A 326 0.70 -4.41 10.92
N ILE A 327 -0.44 -4.92 10.47
CA ILE A 327 -0.77 -5.50 9.16
C ILE A 327 -0.50 -4.61 7.95
N GLU A 328 -0.49 -3.27 8.05
CA GLU A 328 -0.25 -2.43 6.86
C GLU A 328 1.23 -2.34 6.45
N TYR A 329 2.16 -2.64 7.37
CA TYR A 329 3.61 -2.69 7.11
C TYR A 329 4.20 -4.07 7.43
N HIS A 330 3.34 -5.08 7.51
CA HIS A 330 3.67 -6.45 7.82
C HIS A 330 2.98 -7.36 6.80
N THR A 331 3.71 -8.28 6.22
CA THR A 331 3.13 -9.32 5.35
C THR A 331 3.49 -10.66 5.95
N VAL A 332 2.51 -11.55 6.02
CA VAL A 332 2.72 -12.91 6.48
C VAL A 332 2.72 -13.84 5.28
N ILE A 333 3.71 -14.72 5.22
CA ILE A 333 3.66 -15.87 4.32
C ILE A 333 3.37 -17.10 5.17
N TRP A 334 2.22 -17.70 4.91
CA TRP A 334 1.80 -18.98 5.47
C TRP A 334 2.21 -20.08 4.51
N TYR A 335 2.86 -21.12 5.00
CA TYR A 335 3.37 -22.19 4.15
C TYR A 335 3.47 -23.51 4.93
N ASN A 336 3.62 -24.59 4.17
CA ASN A 336 3.92 -25.92 4.68
C ASN A 336 5.23 -26.39 4.06
N THR A 337 6.07 -27.03 4.86
CA THR A 337 7.20 -27.81 4.33
C THR A 337 6.70 -29.06 3.61
N PRO A 338 7.55 -29.74 2.80
CA PRO A 338 7.20 -31.04 2.26
C PRO A 338 6.77 -32.04 3.35
N GLU A 339 7.44 -32.02 4.51
CA GLU A 339 7.15 -32.87 5.66
C GLU A 339 5.80 -32.53 6.30
N ASP A 340 5.48 -31.24 6.43
CA ASP A 340 4.17 -30.78 6.90
C ASP A 340 3.04 -31.28 6.03
N ASN A 341 3.20 -31.22 4.70
CA ASN A 341 2.19 -31.70 3.76
C ASN A 341 1.94 -33.21 3.89
N LEU A 342 2.99 -34.01 4.12
CA LEU A 342 2.84 -35.45 4.39
C LEU A 342 2.10 -35.69 5.70
N GLN A 343 2.42 -34.94 6.75
CA GLN A 343 1.78 -35.11 8.05
C GLN A 343 0.32 -34.63 8.04
N ILE A 344 0.01 -33.51 7.38
CA ILE A 344 -1.37 -33.01 7.22
C ILE A 344 -2.22 -34.04 6.48
N ALA A 345 -1.71 -34.62 5.40
CA ALA A 345 -2.40 -35.67 4.67
C ALA A 345 -2.65 -36.92 5.55
N LEU A 346 -1.65 -37.34 6.34
CA LEU A 346 -1.81 -38.45 7.29
C LEU A 346 -2.87 -38.13 8.36
N GLU A 347 -2.88 -36.91 8.91
CA GLU A 347 -3.88 -36.45 9.88
C GLU A 347 -5.30 -36.37 9.29
N GLN A 348 -5.41 -36.12 7.99
CA GLN A 348 -6.67 -36.18 7.24
C GLN A 348 -7.11 -37.61 6.88
N GLY A 349 -6.34 -38.62 7.29
CA GLY A 349 -6.63 -40.02 7.01
C GLY A 349 -6.29 -40.45 5.59
N GLU A 350 -5.47 -39.68 4.86
CA GLU A 350 -5.00 -40.10 3.55
C GLU A 350 -3.98 -41.23 3.67
N GLY A 351 -4.18 -42.30 2.90
CA GLY A 351 -3.24 -43.43 2.88
C GLY A 351 -2.03 -43.20 1.96
N VAL A 352 -2.19 -42.35 0.95
CA VAL A 352 -1.18 -42.08 -0.08
C VAL A 352 -1.26 -40.61 -0.48
N THR A 353 -0.12 -39.95 -0.63
CA THR A 353 -0.03 -38.61 -1.24
C THR A 353 0.70 -38.67 -2.57
N THR A 354 0.44 -37.66 -3.41
CA THR A 354 1.11 -37.52 -4.70
C THR A 354 2.07 -36.34 -4.67
N ARG A 355 3.29 -36.55 -5.15
CA ARG A 355 4.30 -35.50 -5.34
C ARG A 355 4.66 -35.38 -6.83
N TYR A 356 4.84 -34.13 -7.24
CA TYR A 356 5.16 -33.75 -8.61
C TYR A 356 6.56 -33.11 -8.63
N PRO A 357 7.64 -33.90 -8.74
CA PRO A 357 9.00 -33.37 -8.76
C PRO A 357 9.26 -32.52 -10.02
N ALA A 358 10.34 -31.75 -10.02
CA ALA A 358 10.77 -31.06 -11.24
C ALA A 358 10.92 -32.06 -12.41
N PRO A 359 10.58 -31.68 -13.66
CA PRO A 359 10.23 -30.34 -14.12
C PRO A 359 8.71 -30.04 -14.15
N TRP A 360 7.89 -30.71 -13.35
CA TRP A 360 6.50 -30.28 -13.15
C TRP A 360 6.45 -28.83 -12.66
N SER A 361 5.48 -28.09 -13.17
CA SER A 361 5.18 -26.72 -12.77
C SER A 361 3.67 -26.50 -12.73
N VAL A 362 3.23 -25.31 -12.33
CA VAL A 362 1.83 -24.92 -12.43
C VAL A 362 1.67 -23.87 -13.52
N ALA A 363 0.57 -23.91 -14.27
CA ALA A 363 0.25 -22.86 -15.23
C ALA A 363 -1.22 -22.47 -15.11
N GLN A 364 -1.50 -21.20 -15.42
CA GLN A 364 -2.85 -20.72 -15.60
C GLN A 364 -3.33 -21.08 -17.01
N VAL A 365 -4.25 -22.04 -17.10
CA VAL A 365 -4.79 -22.54 -18.38
C VAL A 365 -6.04 -21.79 -18.84
N ALA A 366 -6.73 -21.15 -17.89
CA ALA A 366 -7.81 -20.21 -18.13
C ALA A 366 -7.86 -19.20 -16.98
N GLN A 367 -8.63 -18.11 -17.12
CA GLN A 367 -8.73 -17.09 -16.07
C GLN A 367 -9.19 -17.72 -14.74
N GLY A 368 -8.34 -17.65 -13.72
CA GLY A 368 -8.59 -18.24 -12.40
C GLY A 368 -8.44 -19.76 -12.31
N VAL A 369 -8.10 -20.45 -13.40
CA VAL A 369 -7.94 -21.92 -13.44
C VAL A 369 -6.47 -22.27 -13.57
N TYR A 370 -5.96 -23.00 -12.59
CA TYR A 370 -4.56 -23.42 -12.51
C TYR A 370 -4.47 -24.94 -12.56
N MET A 371 -3.50 -25.44 -13.32
CA MET A 371 -3.26 -26.87 -13.49
C MET A 371 -1.78 -27.16 -13.40
N ARG A 372 -1.43 -28.38 -12.97
CA ARG A 372 -0.06 -28.89 -13.09
C ARG A 372 0.25 -29.13 -14.57
N VAL A 373 1.39 -28.64 -15.02
CA VAL A 373 1.88 -28.81 -16.39
C VAL A 373 3.29 -29.34 -16.37
N HIS A 374 3.59 -30.22 -17.33
CA HIS A 374 4.91 -30.78 -17.54
C HIS A 374 5.37 -30.42 -18.95
N PRO A 375 6.64 -30.04 -19.16
CA PRO A 375 7.17 -29.86 -20.51
C PRO A 375 7.11 -31.19 -21.30
N PRO A 376 7.11 -31.16 -22.64
CA PRO A 376 7.15 -32.40 -23.43
C PRO A 376 8.32 -33.29 -23.03
N GLY A 377 8.05 -34.57 -22.73
CA GLY A 377 9.08 -35.52 -22.32
C GLY A 377 8.56 -36.55 -21.32
N GLN A 378 9.48 -37.20 -20.62
CA GLN A 378 9.14 -38.15 -19.57
C GLN A 378 8.70 -37.41 -18.31
N ALA A 379 7.43 -37.56 -17.94
CA ALA A 379 6.90 -37.06 -16.68
C ALA A 379 7.01 -38.12 -15.59
N ARG A 380 7.41 -37.70 -14.38
CA ARG A 380 7.45 -38.55 -13.19
C ARG A 380 6.44 -38.04 -12.17
N ILE A 381 5.59 -38.92 -11.67
CA ILE A 381 4.70 -38.66 -10.53
C ILE A 381 5.12 -39.63 -9.42
N GLU A 382 5.34 -39.11 -8.23
CA GLU A 382 5.75 -39.89 -7.06
C GLU A 382 4.53 -40.14 -6.17
N LEU A 383 4.33 -41.39 -5.77
CA LEU A 383 3.30 -41.78 -4.81
C LEU A 383 4.00 -42.11 -3.48
N ASN A 384 3.65 -41.39 -2.42
CA ASN A 384 4.19 -41.62 -1.08
C ASN A 384 3.15 -42.36 -0.25
N ASN A 385 3.46 -43.60 0.13
CA ASN A 385 2.66 -44.35 1.08
C ASN A 385 2.86 -43.77 2.49
N LEU A 386 1.78 -43.26 3.09
CA LEU A 386 1.83 -42.58 4.38
C LEU A 386 1.64 -43.54 5.57
N THR A 387 0.96 -44.66 5.37
CA THR A 387 0.65 -45.61 6.46
C THR A 387 1.75 -46.64 6.67
N GLY A 388 2.63 -46.83 5.68
CA GLY A 388 3.61 -47.91 5.68
C GLY A 388 3.01 -49.30 5.48
N GLU A 389 1.68 -49.39 5.34
CA GLU A 389 0.97 -50.64 5.07
C GLU A 389 0.80 -50.84 3.57
N SER A 390 0.77 -52.10 3.12
CA SER A 390 0.47 -52.43 1.73
C SER A 390 -0.91 -51.88 1.34
N SER A 391 -0.93 -50.96 0.38
CA SER A 391 -2.16 -50.33 -0.11
C SER A 391 -2.45 -50.76 -1.55
N SER A 392 -3.71 -51.07 -1.84
CA SER A 392 -4.20 -51.36 -3.19
C SER A 392 -5.23 -50.33 -3.60
N GLY A 393 -5.15 -49.83 -4.84
CA GLY A 393 -6.08 -48.82 -5.32
C GLY A 393 -6.06 -48.66 -6.83
N ARG A 394 -6.88 -47.73 -7.32
CA ARG A 394 -6.93 -47.34 -8.73
C ARG A 394 -6.27 -45.98 -8.89
N LEU A 395 -5.21 -45.92 -9.69
CA LEU A 395 -4.64 -44.66 -10.17
C LEU A 395 -5.40 -44.21 -11.41
N VAL A 396 -5.93 -43.00 -11.39
CA VAL A 396 -6.52 -42.34 -12.56
C VAL A 396 -5.65 -41.12 -12.88
N VAL A 397 -5.13 -41.07 -14.11
CA VAL A 397 -4.37 -39.93 -14.61
C VAL A 397 -5.23 -39.23 -15.65
N GLU A 398 -5.65 -38.00 -15.34
CA GLU A 398 -6.41 -37.15 -16.25
C GLU A 398 -5.56 -35.94 -16.64
N GLY A 399 -5.69 -35.51 -17.89
CA GLY A 399 -4.96 -34.36 -18.41
C GLY A 399 -5.35 -34.06 -19.85
N ALA A 400 -4.97 -32.86 -20.29
CA ALA A 400 -5.11 -32.44 -21.67
C ALA A 400 -3.73 -32.17 -22.26
N MET A 401 -3.56 -32.45 -23.55
CA MET A 401 -2.30 -32.21 -24.24
C MET A 401 -2.52 -31.26 -25.42
N ALA A 402 -1.90 -30.08 -25.35
CA ALA A 402 -1.87 -29.15 -26.47
C ALA A 402 -0.84 -29.64 -27.51
N SER A 403 -1.26 -30.56 -28.38
CA SER A 403 -0.44 -31.06 -29.50
C SER A 403 -1.18 -30.94 -30.82
N ARG A 404 -0.43 -30.61 -31.89
CA ARG A 404 -0.93 -30.64 -33.28
C ARG A 404 -1.02 -32.07 -33.84
N ASN A 405 -0.32 -33.01 -33.21
CA ASN A 405 -0.24 -34.41 -33.63
C ASN A 405 -0.77 -35.31 -32.51
N ALA A 406 -1.25 -36.49 -32.88
CA ALA A 406 -1.50 -37.53 -31.90
C ALA A 406 -0.21 -37.88 -31.16
N VAL A 407 -0.26 -37.94 -29.82
CA VAL A 407 0.90 -38.25 -29.00
C VAL A 407 0.65 -39.58 -28.28
N PRO A 408 1.48 -40.61 -28.55
CA PRO A 408 1.41 -41.84 -27.79
C PRO A 408 1.91 -41.56 -26.37
N VAL A 409 1.13 -41.99 -25.38
CA VAL A 409 1.49 -41.88 -23.96
C VAL A 409 1.61 -43.30 -23.41
N GLU A 410 2.76 -43.60 -22.82
CA GLU A 410 3.02 -44.89 -22.18
C GLU A 410 3.12 -44.69 -20.67
N TYR A 411 2.30 -45.42 -19.92
CA TYR A 411 2.32 -45.38 -18.47
C TYR A 411 3.21 -46.49 -17.93
N ARG A 412 4.07 -46.15 -16.96
CA ARG A 412 5.01 -47.08 -16.34
C ARG A 412 4.98 -46.93 -14.81
N ILE A 413 5.05 -48.03 -14.07
CA ILE A 413 5.34 -48.06 -12.61
C ILE A 413 6.68 -48.74 -12.42
N ASP A 414 7.63 -48.07 -11.75
CA ASP A 414 8.99 -48.55 -11.51
C ASP A 414 9.68 -49.10 -12.76
N GLY A 415 9.46 -48.43 -13.89
CA GLY A 415 10.01 -48.80 -15.19
C GLY A 415 9.24 -49.89 -15.94
N THR A 416 8.26 -50.53 -15.31
CA THR A 416 7.42 -51.58 -15.91
C THR A 416 6.25 -50.96 -16.69
N PRO A 417 6.09 -51.22 -18.00
CA PRO A 417 4.97 -50.73 -18.78
C PRO A 417 3.63 -51.30 -18.29
N LEU A 418 2.62 -50.43 -18.15
CA LEU A 418 1.27 -50.81 -17.76
C LEU A 418 0.29 -50.75 -18.93
N SER A 419 0.29 -49.63 -19.65
CA SER A 419 -0.62 -49.36 -20.76
C SER A 419 -0.02 -48.36 -21.74
N ARG A 420 -0.56 -48.34 -22.96
CA ARG A 420 -0.29 -47.34 -23.98
C ARG A 420 -1.61 -46.75 -24.45
N ASP A 421 -1.73 -45.44 -24.32
CA ASP A 421 -2.85 -44.65 -24.82
C ASP A 421 -2.37 -43.69 -25.90
N THR A 422 -3.31 -43.10 -26.64
CA THR A 422 -3.01 -42.08 -27.64
C THR A 422 -3.91 -40.88 -27.39
N PHE A 423 -3.31 -39.74 -27.01
CA PHE A 423 -4.04 -38.49 -26.92
C PHE A 423 -4.19 -37.89 -28.31
N SER A 424 -5.42 -37.56 -28.68
CA SER A 424 -5.75 -36.97 -29.98
C SER A 424 -5.82 -35.45 -29.87
N PRO A 425 -5.54 -34.69 -30.94
CA PRO A 425 -5.63 -33.23 -30.89
C PRO A 425 -7.03 -32.75 -30.45
N GLY A 426 -7.09 -31.93 -29.39
CA GLY A 426 -8.32 -31.30 -28.91
C GLY A 426 -9.14 -32.07 -27.87
N SER A 427 -8.61 -33.19 -27.34
CA SER A 427 -9.17 -33.92 -26.20
C SER A 427 -8.70 -33.39 -24.85
#